data_AF-A0A246FL47-F1
#
_entry.id   AF-A0A246FL47-F1
#
_cell.length_a   1.000
_cell.length_b   1.000
_cell.length_c   1.000
_cell.angle_alpha   90.00
_cell.angle_beta   90.00
_cell.angle_gamma   90.00
#
_symmetry.space_group_name_H-M   'P 1'
#
loop_
_entity.id
_entity.type
_entity.pdbx_description
1 polymer ?
#
loop_
_entity_poly.entity_id
_entity_poly.type
_entity_poly.pdbx_seq_one_letter_code
_entity_poly.pdbx_strand_id
1 'polypeptide(L)'
;MLSRIILTGLLAGGPFLASAQLTTEPARPLAARALAARDSLLKMAAATRFELAEQTWVDLQTPNRTRRHIIRGYAANAKQTDSDGRKKTLIWQHRTIYRRNGRIQEKYTAYLNNRTILEERWLNGSELWIRLRRPQDLKLAAPLSPAVFNGTYARGGYINWNGKNYLLPEALHVQQVR
;
A
#
# COMPACT_ATOMS: atom_id res chain seq x y z
N MET A 1 69.08 9.24 40.15
CA MET A 1 68.17 8.69 41.18
C MET A 1 66.96 9.60 41.30
N LEU A 2 65.76 9.01 41.43
CA LEU A 2 64.44 9.64 41.65
C LEU A 2 63.90 10.41 40.41
N SER A 3 62.66 10.29 39.94
CA SER A 3 61.39 10.00 40.61
C SER A 3 60.28 9.58 39.62
N ARG A 4 59.23 8.96 40.18
CA ARG A 4 57.92 8.52 39.63
C ARG A 4 57.13 9.67 38.95
N ILE A 5 56.12 9.44 38.08
CA ILE A 5 54.66 9.26 38.34
C ILE A 5 53.99 9.22 36.93
N ILE A 6 53.38 8.14 36.44
CA ILE A 6 51.97 7.66 36.53
C ILE A 6 50.85 8.59 35.97
N LEU A 7 50.15 8.05 34.96
CA LEU A 7 48.74 8.20 34.50
C LEU A 7 48.10 9.57 34.25
N THR A 8 47.48 9.70 33.08
CA THR A 8 46.05 10.03 32.74
C THR A 8 46.04 10.66 31.34
N GLY A 9 45.33 10.16 30.31
CA GLY A 9 43.95 9.70 30.29
C GLY A 9 43.04 10.88 29.94
N LEU A 10 42.85 11.20 28.65
CA LEU A 10 41.64 11.91 28.20
C LEU A 10 41.34 11.63 26.73
N LEU A 11 40.43 10.68 26.53
CA LEU A 11 39.70 10.48 25.29
C LEU A 11 38.92 11.76 24.98
N ALA A 12 39.38 12.53 24.01
CA ALA A 12 38.63 13.62 23.40
C ALA A 12 37.54 13.05 22.47
N GLY A 13 36.62 12.28 23.03
CA GLY A 13 35.39 11.85 22.38
C GLY A 13 34.28 12.81 22.76
N GLY A 14 34.26 13.98 22.13
CA GLY A 14 33.17 14.94 22.30
C GLY A 14 31.83 14.28 21.90
N PRO A 15 30.74 14.51 22.65
CA PRO A 15 29.43 14.02 22.24
C PRO A 15 29.04 14.70 20.93
N PHE A 16 28.92 13.92 19.85
CA PHE A 16 28.15 14.31 18.69
C PHE A 16 26.70 14.47 19.14
N LEU A 17 26.34 15.68 19.57
CA LEU A 17 24.96 16.11 19.68
C LEU A 17 24.42 16.18 18.26
N ALA A 18 23.90 15.04 17.79
CA ALA A 18 23.07 14.99 16.61
C ALA A 18 21.85 15.86 16.90
N SER A 19 21.91 17.10 16.42
CA SER A 19 20.80 18.03 16.39
C SER A 19 19.70 17.37 15.56
N ALA A 20 18.80 16.63 16.21
CA ALA A 20 17.50 16.31 15.65
C ALA A 20 16.78 17.64 15.49
N GLN A 21 17.01 18.32 14.36
CA GLN A 21 16.27 19.50 13.98
C GLN A 21 14.80 19.07 13.83
N LEU A 22 14.04 19.27 14.90
CA LEU A 22 12.58 19.32 14.85
C LEU A 22 12.25 20.53 13.96
N THR A 23 12.12 20.28 12.66
CA THR A 23 11.70 21.28 11.69
C THR A 23 10.29 21.72 12.08
N THR A 24 10.19 22.84 12.79
CA THR A 24 8.94 23.54 13.09
C THR A 24 8.46 24.24 11.82
N GLU A 25 8.17 23.47 10.78
CA GLU A 25 7.19 23.93 9.80
C GLU A 25 5.84 24.06 10.53
N PRO A 26 4.98 25.04 10.19
CA PRO A 26 3.69 25.15 10.85
C PRO A 26 2.93 23.82 10.69
N ALA A 27 2.22 23.37 11.72
CA ALA A 27 1.53 22.08 11.69
C ALA A 27 0.50 21.97 10.53
N ARG A 28 0.03 23.12 10.01
CA ARG A 28 -0.94 23.20 8.89
C ARG A 28 -0.38 22.74 7.54
N PRO A 29 0.77 23.22 7.01
CA PRO A 29 1.32 22.69 5.77
C PRO A 29 1.70 21.21 5.85
N LEU A 30 2.16 20.71 7.00
CA LEU A 30 2.46 19.28 7.17
C LEU A 30 1.20 18.42 7.08
N ALA A 31 0.13 18.82 7.77
CA ALA A 31 -1.18 18.18 7.68
C ALA A 31 -1.75 18.20 6.25
N ALA A 32 -1.64 19.34 5.56
CA ALA A 32 -2.08 19.48 4.18
C ALA A 32 -1.28 18.58 3.22
N ARG A 33 0.04 18.47 3.40
CA ARG A 33 0.91 17.56 2.63
C ARG A 33 0.55 16.09 2.87
N ALA A 34 0.28 15.70 4.13
CA ALA A 34 -0.14 14.34 4.47
C ALA A 34 -1.49 13.97 3.83
N LEU A 35 -2.44 14.90 3.86
CA LEU A 35 -3.74 14.76 3.18
C LEU A 35 -3.58 14.64 1.67
N ALA A 36 -2.82 15.53 1.04
CA ALA A 36 -2.56 15.48 -0.39
C ALA A 36 -1.86 14.18 -0.81
N ALA A 37 -0.93 13.67 0.00
CA ALA A 37 -0.29 12.37 -0.22
C ALA A 37 -1.30 11.22 -0.14
N ARG A 38 -2.21 11.25 0.83
CA ARG A 38 -3.30 10.25 0.96
C ARG A 38 -4.21 10.28 -0.24
N ASP A 39 -4.69 11.45 -0.61
CA ASP A 39 -5.63 11.57 -1.71
C ASP A 39 -4.97 11.21 -3.05
N SER A 40 -3.68 11.50 -3.21
CA SER A 40 -2.88 11.05 -4.36
C SER A 40 -2.77 9.52 -4.41
N LEU A 41 -2.47 8.88 -3.28
CA LEU A 41 -2.42 7.42 -3.19
C LEU A 41 -3.76 6.78 -3.52
N LEU A 42 -4.86 7.32 -2.96
CA LEU A 42 -6.22 6.85 -3.21
C LEU A 42 -6.59 6.98 -4.68
N LYS A 43 -6.31 8.14 -5.28
CA LYS A 43 -6.57 8.40 -6.70
C LYS A 43 -5.79 7.44 -7.59
N MET A 44 -4.52 7.18 -7.27
CA MET A 44 -3.69 6.25 -8.04
C MET A 44 -4.16 4.80 -7.88
N ALA A 45 -4.54 4.38 -6.66
CA ALA A 45 -5.10 3.05 -6.44
C ALA A 45 -6.42 2.84 -7.22
N ALA A 46 -7.30 3.85 -7.22
CA ALA A 46 -8.54 3.83 -7.98
C ALA A 46 -8.30 3.80 -9.50
N ALA A 47 -7.35 4.60 -10.00
CA ALA A 47 -6.94 4.58 -11.41
C ALA A 47 -6.40 3.20 -11.82
N THR A 48 -5.51 2.62 -11.01
CA THR A 48 -5.00 1.26 -11.25
C THR A 48 -6.13 0.22 -11.26
N ARG A 49 -7.11 0.30 -10.34
CA ARG A 49 -8.28 -0.58 -10.37
C ARG A 49 -9.07 -0.46 -11.66
N PHE A 50 -9.32 0.76 -12.10
CA PHE A 50 -10.05 1.05 -13.32
C PHE A 50 -9.35 0.49 -14.56
N GLU A 51 -8.05 0.78 -14.72
CA GLU A 51 -7.24 0.26 -15.83
C GLU A 51 -7.21 -1.27 -15.87
N LEU A 52 -7.06 -1.92 -14.71
CA LEU A 52 -7.09 -3.39 -14.62
C LEU A 52 -8.47 -3.94 -15.00
N ALA A 53 -9.56 -3.29 -14.59
CA ALA A 53 -10.90 -3.72 -14.91
C ALA A 53 -11.19 -3.62 -16.42
N GLU A 54 -10.72 -2.56 -17.09
CA GLU A 54 -10.89 -2.40 -18.54
C GLU A 54 -10.17 -3.49 -19.36
N GLN A 55 -9.02 -3.98 -18.88
CA GLN A 55 -8.17 -4.92 -19.63
C GLN A 55 -8.41 -6.39 -19.30
N THR A 56 -9.36 -6.69 -18.42
CA THR A 56 -9.58 -8.03 -17.91
C THR A 56 -10.98 -8.54 -18.20
N TRP A 57 -11.09 -9.85 -18.37
CA TRP A 57 -12.38 -10.53 -18.31
C TRP A 57 -12.59 -11.03 -16.88
N VAL A 58 -13.86 -11.09 -16.45
CA VAL A 58 -14.24 -11.38 -15.07
C VAL A 58 -14.76 -12.81 -14.93
N ASP A 59 -14.21 -13.55 -13.98
CA ASP A 59 -14.75 -14.81 -13.47
C ASP A 59 -15.30 -14.59 -12.07
N LEU A 60 -16.59 -14.90 -11.88
CA LEU A 60 -17.24 -14.83 -10.58
C LEU A 60 -17.34 -16.22 -9.98
N GLN A 61 -16.53 -16.51 -8.96
CA GLN A 61 -16.61 -17.75 -8.20
C GLN A 61 -17.42 -17.51 -6.92
N THR A 62 -18.67 -17.96 -6.94
CA THR A 62 -19.56 -17.99 -5.77
C THR A 62 -19.82 -19.45 -5.37
N PRO A 63 -19.05 -20.03 -4.44
CA PRO A 63 -19.36 -21.35 -3.95
C PRO A 63 -20.70 -21.32 -3.22
N ASN A 64 -21.67 -22.10 -3.68
CA ASN A 64 -22.97 -22.23 -3.06
C ASN A 64 -22.81 -22.48 -1.54
N ARG A 65 -23.50 -21.68 -0.72
CA ARG A 65 -23.52 -21.72 0.76
C ARG A 65 -22.29 -21.19 1.50
N THR A 66 -21.34 -20.53 0.84
CA THR A 66 -20.19 -19.93 1.55
C THR A 66 -20.36 -18.45 1.81
N ARG A 67 -19.91 -17.98 2.97
CA ARG A 67 -19.88 -16.54 3.32
C ARG A 67 -18.73 -15.78 2.66
N ARG A 68 -18.10 -16.38 1.65
CA ARG A 68 -16.90 -15.87 1.01
C ARG A 68 -17.16 -15.82 -0.48
N HIS A 69 -17.13 -14.64 -1.05
CA HIS A 69 -17.22 -14.45 -2.49
C HIS A 69 -15.84 -14.08 -3.02
N ILE A 70 -15.45 -14.67 -4.15
CA ILE A 70 -14.17 -14.37 -4.79
C ILE A 70 -14.46 -14.05 -6.25
N ILE A 71 -14.11 -12.84 -6.63
CA ILE A 71 -14.16 -12.36 -8.01
C ILE A 71 -12.72 -12.30 -8.51
N ARG A 72 -12.45 -12.81 -9.70
CA ARG A 72 -11.12 -12.79 -10.32
C ARG A 72 -11.20 -12.14 -11.68
N GLY A 73 -10.27 -11.24 -11.95
CA GLY A 73 -10.03 -10.71 -13.29
C GLY A 73 -8.78 -11.33 -13.87
N TYR A 74 -8.89 -11.77 -15.12
CA TYR A 74 -7.81 -12.40 -15.85
C TYR A 74 -7.48 -11.59 -17.10
N ALA A 75 -6.21 -11.59 -17.50
CA ALA A 75 -5.81 -10.93 -18.73
C ALA A 75 -6.54 -11.56 -19.92
N ALA A 76 -6.99 -10.70 -20.84
CA ALA A 76 -7.39 -11.13 -22.17
C ALA A 76 -6.15 -11.54 -22.98
N ASN A 77 -5.46 -12.61 -22.58
CA ASN A 77 -4.49 -13.23 -23.46
C ASN A 77 -5.28 -13.83 -24.62
N ALA A 78 -5.17 -13.22 -25.80
CA ALA A 78 -5.67 -13.73 -27.09
C ALA A 78 -5.22 -15.18 -27.38
N LYS A 79 -4.26 -15.66 -26.60
CA LYS A 79 -3.91 -17.05 -26.45
C LYS A 79 -3.94 -17.33 -24.94
N GLN A 80 -5.07 -17.73 -24.37
CA GLN A 80 -5.27 -19.15 -24.15
C GLN A 80 -6.55 -19.55 -23.29
N THR A 81 -7.59 -20.10 -23.97
CA THR A 81 -8.73 -21.05 -23.70
C THR A 81 -8.86 -21.86 -22.39
N ASP A 82 -10.11 -22.02 -21.95
CA ASP A 82 -10.56 -23.11 -21.07
C ASP A 82 -10.40 -24.51 -21.68
N SER A 83 -10.35 -25.52 -20.82
CA SER A 83 -10.31 -26.98 -21.06
C SER A 83 -9.24 -27.56 -22.01
N ASP A 84 -8.55 -26.75 -22.82
CA ASP A 84 -7.79 -27.15 -24.02
C ASP A 84 -6.31 -26.72 -23.98
N GLY A 85 -5.68 -26.73 -22.78
CA GLY A 85 -4.21 -26.57 -22.63
C GLY A 85 -3.70 -25.14 -22.59
N ARG A 86 -4.44 -24.23 -21.95
CA ARG A 86 -4.34 -22.83 -22.27
C ARG A 86 -4.32 -21.93 -20.96
N LYS A 87 -3.21 -21.20 -20.71
CA LYS A 87 -2.86 -20.51 -19.42
C LYS A 87 -3.55 -19.15 -19.18
N LYS A 88 -4.53 -19.11 -18.28
CA LYS A 88 -5.14 -17.87 -17.74
C LYS A 88 -4.17 -17.14 -16.80
N THR A 89 -3.82 -15.89 -17.11
CA THR A 89 -3.01 -15.04 -16.21
C THR A 89 -3.92 -14.24 -15.28
N LEU A 90 -3.86 -14.52 -13.98
CA LEU A 90 -4.59 -13.76 -12.96
C LEU A 90 -4.02 -12.34 -12.86
N ILE A 91 -4.87 -11.35 -13.07
CA ILE A 91 -4.50 -9.92 -13.01
C ILE A 91 -5.01 -9.29 -11.73
N TRP A 92 -6.19 -9.66 -11.24
CA TRP A 92 -6.65 -9.22 -9.94
C TRP A 92 -7.62 -10.20 -9.29
N GLN A 93 -7.76 -10.07 -7.98
CA GLN A 93 -8.71 -10.82 -7.18
C GLN A 93 -9.36 -9.90 -6.15
N HIS A 94 -10.69 -9.91 -6.12
CA HIS A 94 -11.48 -9.27 -5.07
C HIS A 94 -12.13 -10.36 -4.20
N ARG A 95 -11.82 -10.37 -2.91
CA ARG A 95 -12.41 -11.28 -1.92
C ARG A 95 -13.30 -10.52 -0.97
N THR A 96 -14.55 -10.95 -0.84
CA THR A 96 -15.53 -10.43 0.13
C THR A 96 -15.86 -11.52 1.14
N ILE A 97 -15.86 -11.21 2.43
CA ILE A 97 -16.17 -12.13 3.53
C ILE A 97 -17.26 -11.53 4.41
N TYR A 98 -18.41 -12.20 4.46
CA TYR A 98 -19.52 -11.86 5.36
C TYR A 98 -19.32 -12.57 6.71
N ARG A 99 -19.14 -11.81 7.78
CA ARG A 99 -18.94 -12.35 9.13
C ARG A 99 -20.28 -12.56 9.85
N ARG A 100 -20.29 -13.38 10.91
CA ARG A 100 -21.51 -13.67 11.72
C ARG A 100 -22.09 -12.41 12.37
N ASN A 101 -21.22 -11.47 12.73
CA ASN A 101 -21.58 -10.22 13.39
C ASN A 101 -21.99 -9.11 12.39
N GLY A 102 -22.43 -9.47 11.19
CA GLY A 102 -22.84 -8.51 10.15
C GLY A 102 -21.69 -7.73 9.49
N ARG A 103 -20.43 -7.90 9.92
CA ARG A 103 -19.29 -7.19 9.32
C ARG A 103 -18.95 -7.76 7.95
N ILE A 104 -18.64 -6.87 7.01
CA ILE A 104 -18.18 -7.20 5.66
C ILE A 104 -16.69 -6.85 5.59
N GLN A 105 -15.86 -7.84 5.31
CA GLN A 105 -14.42 -7.65 5.08
C GLN A 105 -14.10 -7.89 3.62
N GLU A 106 -13.40 -6.94 3.02
CA GLU A 106 -13.04 -7.00 1.61
C GLU A 106 -11.53 -6.88 1.46
N LYS A 107 -10.97 -7.66 0.54
CA LYS A 107 -9.57 -7.56 0.14
C LYS A 107 -9.50 -7.55 -1.38
N TYR A 108 -8.97 -6.48 -1.94
CA TYR A 108 -8.57 -6.44 -3.34
C TYR A 108 -7.07 -6.68 -3.46
N THR A 109 -6.65 -7.43 -4.48
CA THR A 109 -5.24 -7.69 -4.77
C THR A 109 -5.05 -7.74 -6.27
N ALA A 110 -4.18 -6.87 -6.78
CA ALA A 110 -3.78 -6.87 -8.17
C ALA A 110 -2.35 -7.38 -8.35
N TYR A 111 -2.14 -8.01 -9.49
CA TYR A 111 -0.91 -8.67 -9.88
C TYR A 111 -0.49 -8.19 -11.26
N LEU A 112 0.81 -8.09 -11.44
CA LEU A 112 1.43 -7.86 -12.74
C LEU A 112 2.69 -8.72 -12.80
N ASN A 113 2.81 -9.54 -13.84
CA ASN A 113 3.92 -10.51 -13.98
C ASN A 113 4.12 -11.34 -12.70
N ASN A 114 3.03 -11.86 -12.12
CA ASN A 114 2.98 -12.61 -10.85
C ASN A 114 3.48 -11.86 -9.60
N ARG A 115 3.67 -10.54 -9.67
CA ARG A 115 4.04 -9.69 -8.53
C ARG A 115 2.86 -8.83 -8.12
N THR A 116 2.64 -8.71 -6.82
CA THR A 116 1.57 -7.85 -6.30
C THR A 116 1.91 -6.38 -6.50
N ILE A 117 1.03 -5.65 -7.19
CA ILE A 117 1.19 -4.22 -7.46
C ILE A 117 0.30 -3.34 -6.59
N LEU A 118 -0.89 -3.84 -6.24
CA LEU A 118 -1.86 -3.16 -5.39
C LEU A 118 -2.50 -4.15 -4.43
N GLU A 119 -2.60 -3.78 -3.17
CA GLU A 119 -3.44 -4.45 -2.19
C GLU A 119 -4.29 -3.42 -1.46
N GLU A 120 -5.59 -3.66 -1.36
CA GLU A 120 -6.51 -2.83 -0.58
C GLU A 120 -7.28 -3.72 0.39
N ARG A 121 -7.61 -3.17 1.56
CA ARG A 121 -8.49 -3.82 2.55
C ARG A 121 -9.57 -2.85 2.97
N TRP A 122 -10.81 -3.32 2.94
CA TRP A 122 -11.95 -2.58 3.44
C TRP A 122 -12.67 -3.35 4.55
N LEU A 123 -13.32 -2.61 5.44
CA LEU A 123 -14.21 -3.11 6.46
C LEU A 123 -15.49 -2.27 6.42
N ASN A 124 -16.62 -2.91 6.12
CA ASN A 124 -17.92 -2.27 5.95
C ASN A 124 -17.84 -1.09 4.96
N GLY A 125 -17.17 -1.29 3.82
CA GLY A 125 -16.94 -0.25 2.81
C GLY A 125 -15.92 0.83 3.20
N SER A 126 -15.43 0.86 4.44
CA SER A 126 -14.39 1.80 4.88
C SER A 126 -13.00 1.23 4.67
N GLU A 127 -12.11 2.01 4.06
CA GLU A 127 -10.74 1.60 3.78
C GLU A 127 -9.89 1.51 5.04
N LEU A 128 -9.34 0.33 5.28
CA LEU A 128 -8.44 0.04 6.39
C LEU A 128 -6.99 0.23 6.02
N TRP A 129 -6.62 -0.17 4.81
CA TRP A 129 -5.23 -0.24 4.42
C TRP A 129 -5.08 -0.34 2.91
N ILE A 130 -4.06 0.33 2.40
CA ILE A 130 -3.66 0.30 0.99
C ILE A 130 -2.15 0.09 0.92
N ARG A 131 -1.72 -0.70 -0.05
CA ARG A 131 -0.34 -0.80 -0.47
C ARG A 131 -0.25 -0.82 -1.98
N LEU A 132 0.32 0.24 -2.53
CA LEU A 132 0.65 0.39 -3.93
C LEU A 132 2.18 0.28 -4.08
N ARG A 133 2.66 -0.77 -4.74
CA ARG A 133 4.10 -1.03 -4.95
C ARG A 133 4.59 -0.62 -6.33
N ARG A 134 3.66 -0.43 -7.26
CA ARG A 134 3.96 0.01 -8.62
C ARG A 134 2.68 0.51 -9.29
N PRO A 135 2.57 1.79 -9.62
CA PRO A 135 1.64 2.28 -10.61
C PRO A 135 2.31 1.97 -11.95
N GLN A 136 1.96 0.85 -12.56
CA GLN A 136 2.40 0.56 -13.92
C GLN A 136 1.23 0.87 -14.83
N ASP A 137 1.46 1.74 -15.81
CA ASP A 137 0.58 1.85 -16.96
C ASP A 137 0.61 0.49 -17.68
N LEU A 138 -0.49 -0.23 -17.60
CA LEU A 138 -0.62 -1.57 -18.17
C LEU A 138 -0.58 -1.56 -19.70
N LYS A 139 -0.68 -0.38 -20.33
CA LYS A 139 -0.52 -0.22 -21.78
C LYS A 139 0.93 -0.27 -22.24
N LEU A 140 1.90 -0.09 -21.32
CA LEU A 140 3.32 -0.16 -21.63
C LEU A 140 3.82 -1.61 -21.56
N ALA A 141 4.17 -2.17 -22.73
CA ALA A 141 4.61 -3.56 -22.90
C ALA A 141 5.95 -3.89 -22.19
N ALA A 142 6.74 -2.88 -21.80
CA ALA A 142 8.00 -3.06 -21.12
C ALA A 142 7.91 -2.58 -19.67
N PRO A 143 8.41 -3.37 -18.68
CA PRO A 143 8.56 -2.87 -17.33
C PRO A 143 9.60 -1.74 -17.34
N LEU A 144 9.15 -0.49 -17.22
CA LEU A 144 10.03 0.63 -16.89
C LEU A 144 10.86 0.28 -15.65
N SER A 145 12.13 0.70 -15.64
CA SER A 145 13.15 0.54 -14.58
C SER A 145 12.61 0.49 -13.13
N PRO A 146 13.26 -0.24 -12.18
CA PRO A 146 12.75 -0.52 -10.84
C PRO A 146 12.76 0.69 -9.89
N ALA A 147 12.29 1.86 -10.32
CA ALA A 147 11.91 2.91 -9.39
C ALA A 147 10.77 2.36 -8.53
N VAL A 148 11.12 1.95 -7.31
CA VAL A 148 10.23 1.32 -6.35
C VAL A 148 9.27 2.39 -5.84
N PHE A 149 8.23 2.67 -6.62
CA PHE A 149 7.13 3.52 -6.18
C PHE A 149 6.39 2.78 -5.07
N ASN A 150 6.60 3.18 -3.82
CA ASN A 150 5.90 2.62 -2.68
C ASN A 150 5.00 3.68 -2.06
N GLY A 151 3.71 3.38 -2.07
CA GLY A 151 2.70 4.08 -1.31
C GLY A 151 2.01 3.10 -0.36
N THR A 152 2.01 3.38 0.94
CA THR A 152 1.22 2.61 1.91
C THR A 152 0.40 3.54 2.76
N TYR A 153 -0.87 3.22 2.94
CA TYR A 153 -1.76 3.91 3.86
C TYR A 153 -2.32 2.91 4.86
N ALA A 154 -2.35 3.30 6.12
CA ALA A 154 -3.05 2.58 7.18
C ALA A 154 -4.05 3.53 7.85
N ARG A 155 -5.30 3.07 7.96
CA ARG A 155 -6.32 3.69 8.80
C ARG A 155 -5.83 3.62 10.24
N GLY A 156 -5.48 4.76 10.81
CA GLY A 156 -4.73 4.83 12.07
C GLY A 156 -3.55 5.80 12.03
N GLY A 157 -3.37 6.52 10.93
CA GLY A 157 -2.64 7.79 10.95
C GLY A 157 -1.36 7.82 10.14
N TYR A 158 -0.95 6.71 9.52
CA TYR A 158 0.33 6.67 8.82
C TYR A 158 0.13 6.53 7.32
N ILE A 159 0.89 7.34 6.59
CA ILE A 159 1.07 7.19 5.15
C ILE A 159 2.55 7.23 4.81
N ASN A 160 3.01 6.24 4.05
CA ASN A 160 4.27 6.30 3.32
C ASN A 160 3.94 6.62 1.88
N TRP A 161 4.58 7.63 1.31
CA TRP A 161 4.40 8.03 -0.07
C TRP A 161 5.74 8.41 -0.68
N ASN A 162 6.16 7.67 -1.71
CA ASN A 162 7.45 7.87 -2.38
C ASN A 162 8.64 7.89 -1.41
N GLY A 163 8.63 6.99 -0.43
CA GLY A 163 9.68 6.87 0.58
C GLY A 163 9.61 7.89 1.72
N LYS A 164 8.66 8.84 1.68
CA LYS A 164 8.44 9.80 2.77
C LYS A 164 7.30 9.31 3.66
N ASN A 165 7.50 9.36 4.98
CA ASN A 165 6.47 9.06 5.96
C ASN A 165 5.75 10.36 6.37
N TYR A 166 4.42 10.32 6.41
CA TYR A 166 3.60 11.39 6.95
C TYR A 166 2.65 10.84 8.00
N LEU A 167 2.37 11.67 9.00
CA LEU A 167 1.34 11.43 9.98
C LEU A 167 0.07 12.19 9.54
N LEU A 168 -1.06 11.51 9.49
CA LEU A 168 -2.35 12.09 9.20
C LEU A 168 -2.91 12.76 10.48
N PRO A 169 -3.61 13.89 10.35
CA PRO A 169 -4.23 14.57 11.48
C PRO A 169 -5.22 13.68 12.24
N GLU A 170 -5.24 13.81 13.57
CA GLU A 170 -6.12 13.06 14.46
C GLU A 170 -7.61 13.28 14.13
N ALA A 171 -7.97 14.46 13.64
CA ALA A 171 -9.34 14.79 13.21
C ALA A 171 -9.91 13.87 12.10
N LEU A 172 -9.06 13.20 11.32
CA LEU A 172 -9.49 12.22 10.30
C LEU A 172 -9.66 10.80 10.86
N HIS A 173 -9.30 10.57 12.11
CA HIS A 173 -9.41 9.27 12.76
C HIS A 173 -10.84 8.94 13.17
N VAL A 174 -11.73 9.95 13.19
CA VAL A 174 -13.07 9.85 13.78
C VAL A 174 -14.15 10.10 12.75
N GLN A 175 -14.63 9.02 12.14
CA GLN A 175 -16.07 8.78 11.98
C GLN A 175 -16.30 7.28 12.16
N GLN A 176 -16.21 6.83 13.41
CA GLN A 176 -16.88 5.60 13.81
C GLN A 176 -18.34 5.96 14.08
N VAL A 177 -19.21 5.48 13.21
CA VAL A 177 -20.63 5.26 13.55
C VAL A 177 -20.63 4.37 14.79
N ARG A 178 -21.15 4.91 15.90
CA ARG A 178 -21.52 4.13 17.09
C ARG A 178 -22.68 3.22 16.75
#